data_AF-A0A1G1AET7-F1
#
_entry.id   AF-A0A1G1AET7-F1
#
_cell.length_a   1.000
_cell.length_b   1.000
_cell.length_c   1.000
_cell.angle_alpha   90.00
_cell.angle_beta   90.00
_cell.angle_gamma   90.00
#
_symmetry.space_group_name_H-M   'P 1'
#
loop_
_entity.id
_entity.type
_entity.pdbx_description
1 polymer ?
#
loop_
_entity_poly.entity_id
_entity_poly.type
_entity_poly.pdbx_seq_one_letter_code
_entity_poly.pdbx_strand_id
1 'polypeptide(L)' 'MSRKLRNKKGQTLVEYIILVVIIAIAVIAIAGAFSDRIREMFGGATVELGGDQSAVDAALDTQSKDFLKQVKKDGVQGN' A
#
# COMPACT_ATOMS: atom_id res chain seq x y z
N MET A 1 12.28 49.15 -1.68
CA MET A 1 11.85 47.81 -1.22
C MET A 1 10.94 47.21 -2.28
N SER A 2 11.41 46.26 -3.07
CA SER A 2 10.54 45.53 -4.01
C SER A 2 10.97 44.08 -4.06
N ARG A 3 10.24 43.26 -3.31
CA ARG A 3 10.45 41.81 -3.22
C ARG A 3 9.85 41.23 -4.49
N LYS A 4 10.69 40.93 -5.49
CA LYS A 4 10.27 40.24 -6.72
C LYS A 4 9.66 38.89 -6.34
N LEU A 5 8.33 38.82 -6.26
CA LEU A 5 7.61 37.56 -6.29
C LEU A 5 7.89 36.93 -7.66
N ARG A 6 8.70 35.86 -7.66
CA ARG A 6 8.97 35.07 -8.87
C ARG A 6 7.66 34.41 -9.28
N ASN A 7 6.98 35.00 -10.26
CA ASN A 7 5.81 34.40 -10.90
C ASN A 7 6.24 33.12 -11.62
N LYS A 8 6.14 31.97 -10.95
CA LYS A 8 6.49 30.67 -11.53
C LYS A 8 5.33 30.16 -12.39
N LYS A 9 5.11 30.77 -13.56
CA LYS A 9 4.16 30.25 -14.55
C LYS A 9 4.77 29.00 -15.20
N GLY A 10 4.20 27.83 -14.89
CA GLY A 10 4.64 26.51 -15.36
C GLY A 10 5.14 25.55 -14.28
N GLN A 11 5.33 26.02 -13.05
CA GLN A 11 5.88 25.23 -11.93
C GLN A 11 4.77 24.67 -11.02
N THR A 12 3.71 24.10 -11.60
CA THR A 12 2.49 23.81 -10.81
C THR A 12 1.94 22.41 -11.02
N LEU A 13 2.17 21.78 -12.18
CA LEU A 13 1.58 20.46 -12.46
C LEU A 13 2.58 19.32 -12.33
N VAL A 14 3.69 19.34 -13.07
CA VAL A 14 4.62 18.21 -13.09
C VAL A 14 5.31 18.00 -11.74
N GLU A 15 5.77 19.07 -11.08
CA GLU A 15 6.39 18.98 -9.76
C GLU A 15 5.41 18.45 -8.70
N TYR A 16 4.14 18.87 -8.77
CA TYR A 16 3.09 18.37 -7.88
C TYR A 16 2.77 16.91 -8.15
N ILE A 17 2.65 16.50 -9.42
CA ILE A 17 2.42 15.11 -9.80
C ILE A 17 3.57 14.22 -9.31
N ILE A 18 4.82 14.62 -9.48
CA ILE A 18 5.97 13.85 -9.00
C ILE A 18 5.91 13.69 -7.48
N LEU A 19 5.62 14.77 -6.73
CA LEU A 19 5.48 14.71 -5.27
C LEU A 19 4.34 13.76 -4.83
N VAL A 20 3.18 13.85 -5.49
CA VAL A 20 2.03 12.97 -5.23
C VAL A 20 2.38 11.51 -5.52
N VAL A 21 3.08 11.23 -6.63
CA VAL A 21 3.51 9.87 -7.00
C VAL A 21 4.47 9.30 -5.96
N ILE A 22 5.42 10.10 -5.46
CA ILE A 22 6.36 9.67 -4.40
C ILE A 22 5.59 9.29 -3.13
N ILE A 23 4.66 10.14 -2.69
CA ILE A 23 3.84 9.87 -1.51
C ILE A 23 2.95 8.63 -1.73
N ALA A 24 2.33 8.50 -2.90
CA ALA A 24 1.47 7.35 -3.22
C ALA A 24 2.25 6.03 -3.17
N ILE A 25 3.46 5.98 -3.75
CA ILE A 25 4.32 4.79 -3.69
C ILE A 25 4.70 4.47 -2.24
N ALA A 26 5.05 5.48 -1.45
CA ALA A 26 5.38 5.29 -0.04
C ALA A 26 4.18 4.74 0.76
N VAL A 27 2.98 5.28 0.54
CA VAL A 27 1.75 4.81 1.19
C VAL A 27 1.42 3.38 0.77
N ILE A 28 1.53 3.03 -0.52
CA ILE A 28 1.29 1.66 -1.00
C ILE A 28 2.27 0.68 -0.36
N ALA A 29 3.55 1.03 -0.28
CA ALA A 29 4.58 0.18 0.32
C ALA A 29 4.32 -0.04 1.82
N ILE A 30 4.01 1.02 2.56
CA ILE A 30 3.70 0.95 3.98
C ILE A 30 2.39 0.18 4.19
N ALA A 31 1.33 0.49 3.45
CA ALA A 31 0.03 -0.17 3.58
C ALA A 31 0.12 -1.67 3.27
N GLY A 32 0.89 -2.07 2.26
CA GLY A 32 1.12 -3.50 1.95
C GLY A 32 1.86 -4.22 3.09
N ALA A 33 2.99 -3.67 3.55
CA ALA A 33 3.79 -4.28 4.61
C ALA A 33 3.08 -4.27 5.98
N PHE A 34 2.32 -3.21 6.27
CA PHE A 34 1.64 -3.01 7.54
C PHE A 34 0.29 -3.72 7.60
N SER A 35 -0.41 -3.90 6.47
CA SER A 35 -1.68 -4.65 6.39
C SER A 35 -1.53 -6.08 6.90
N ASP A 36 -0.46 -6.78 6.51
CA ASP A 36 -0.20 -8.15 6.98
C ASP A 36 -0.06 -8.19 8.51
N ARG A 37 0.65 -7.22 9.09
CA ARG A 37 0.85 -7.11 10.54
C ARG A 37 -0.44 -6.78 11.29
N ILE A 38 -1.28 -5.91 10.74
CA ILE A 38 -2.61 -5.64 11.29
C ILE A 38 -3.42 -6.94 11.30
N ARG A 39 -3.50 -7.64 10.16
CA ARG A 39 -4.28 -8.87 10.05
C ARG A 39 -3.83 -9.93 11.06
N GLU A 40 -2.53 -10.09 11.26
CA GLU A 40 -1.96 -11.00 12.26
C GLU A 40 -2.38 -10.63 13.69
N MET A 41 -2.29 -9.34 14.05
CA MET A 41 -2.69 -8.87 15.39
C MET A 41 -4.19 -9.03 15.64
N PHE A 42 -5.03 -8.69 14.66
CA PHE A 42 -6.47 -8.89 14.75
C PHE A 42 -6.84 -10.38 14.76
N GLY A 43 -6.11 -11.22 14.00
CA GLY A 43 -6.25 -12.68 14.03
C GLY A 43 -5.98 -13.24 15.42
N GLY A 44 -4.85 -12.89 16.02
CA GLY A 44 -4.51 -13.30 17.40
C GLY A 44 -5.56 -12.85 18.42
N ALA A 45 -6.01 -11.59 18.35
CA ALA A 45 -7.08 -11.09 19.23
C ALA A 45 -8.41 -11.84 19.01
N THR A 46 -8.73 -12.21 17.77
CA THR A 46 -9.95 -12.96 17.44
C THR A 46 -9.91 -14.38 18.03
N VAL A 47 -8.75 -15.04 17.98
CA VAL A 47 -8.54 -16.35 18.61
C VAL A 47 -8.69 -16.27 20.13
N GLU A 48 -8.09 -15.26 20.76
CA GLU A 48 -8.20 -15.04 22.21
C GLU A 48 -9.65 -14.78 22.67
N LEU A 49 -10.48 -14.20 21.80
CA LEU A 49 -11.91 -14.00 22.03
C LEU A 49 -12.78 -15.24 21.72
N GLY A 50 -12.16 -16.38 21.39
CA GLY A 50 -12.85 -17.64 21.12
C GLY A 50 -13.18 -17.90 19.64
N GLY A 51 -12.56 -17.16 18.73
CA GLY A 51 -12.64 -17.43 17.28
C GLY A 51 -11.92 -18.71 16.88
N ASP A 52 -12.33 -19.27 15.74
CA ASP A 52 -11.70 -20.46 15.17
C ASP A 52 -10.31 -20.15 14.61
N GLN A 53 -9.28 -20.76 15.22
CA GLN A 53 -7.88 -20.65 14.78
C GLN A 53 -7.71 -21.08 13.32
N SER A 54 -8.39 -22.15 12.87
CA SER A 54 -8.21 -22.66 11.52
C SER A 54 -8.74 -21.68 10.47
N ALA A 55 -9.81 -20.96 10.80
CA ALA A 55 -10.37 -19.91 9.94
C ALA A 55 -9.46 -18.67 9.90
N VAL A 56 -8.83 -18.32 11.03
CA VAL A 56 -7.86 -17.22 11.11
C VAL A 56 -6.60 -17.56 10.29
N ASP A 57 -6.06 -18.77 10.44
CA ASP A 57 -4.86 -19.21 9.72
C ASP A 57 -5.09 -19.20 8.20
N ALA A 58 -6.26 -19.69 7.75
CA ALA A 58 -6.63 -19.64 6.33
C ALA A 58 -6.74 -18.20 5.79
N ALA A 59 -7.18 -17.24 6.62
CA ALA A 59 -7.24 -15.83 6.26
C ALA A 59 -5.87 -15.15 6.21
N LEU A 60 -4.88 -15.67 6.96
CA LEU A 60 -3.50 -15.18 7.00
C LEU A 60 -2.57 -15.86 5.98
N ASP A 61 -2.95 -17.04 5.47
CA ASP A 61 -2.19 -17.81 4.48
C ASP A 61 -1.96 -17.02 3.18
N THR A 62 -2.94 -16.19 2.78
CA THR A 62 -2.76 -15.28 1.65
C THR A 62 -1.95 -14.05 2.07
N GLN A 63 -0.63 -14.15 1.95
CA GLN A 63 0.28 -13.03 2.17
C GLN A 63 0.17 -11.98 1.05
N SER A 64 0.37 -10.71 1.38
CA SER A 64 0.43 -9.62 0.40
C SER A 64 1.48 -9.88 -0.70
N LYS A 65 2.54 -10.66 -0.40
CA LYS A 65 3.54 -11.09 -1.39
C LYS A 65 2.97 -12.01 -2.47
N ASP A 66 2.01 -12.87 -2.13
CA ASP A 66 1.40 -13.80 -3.08
C ASP A 66 0.35 -13.11 -3.95
N PHE A 67 -0.35 -12.11 -3.40
CA PHE A 67 -1.15 -11.19 -4.20
C PHE A 67 -0.30 -10.46 -5.25
N LEU A 68 0.87 -9.92 -4.87
CA LEU A 68 1.78 -9.27 -5.83
C LEU A 68 2.35 -10.24 -6.88
N LYS A 69 2.54 -11.52 -6.54
CA LYS A 69 2.94 -12.56 -7.51
C LYS A 69 1.81 -12.88 -8.50
N GLN A 70 0.57 -12.97 -8.03
CA GLN A 70 -0.60 -13.20 -8.88
C GLN A 70 -0.82 -12.04 -9.85
N VAL A 71 -0.80 -10.80 -9.36
CA VAL A 71 -0.92 -9.61 -10.21
C VAL A 71 0.20 -9.54 -11.27
N LYS A 72 1.44 -9.90 -10.91
CA LYS A 72 2.53 -10.02 -11.90
C LYS A 72 2.30 -11.15 -12.91
N LYS A 73 1.84 -12.32 -12.47
CA LYS A 73 1.57 -13.48 -13.32
C LYS A 73 0.42 -13.21 -14.31
N ASP A 74 -0.60 -12.46 -13.89
CA ASP A 74 -1.74 -12.10 -14.73
C ASP A 74 -1.37 -11.01 -15.74
N GLY A 75 -0.50 -10.06 -15.35
CA GLY A 75 0.03 -9.06 -16.28
C GLY A 75 1.04 -9.60 -17.31
N VAL A 76 1.68 -10.74 -17.06
CA VAL A 76 2.64 -11.39 -17.97
C VAL A 76 1.97 -12.39 -18.93
N GLN A 77 0.76 -12.86 -18.61
CA GLN A 77 -0.01 -13.80 -19.44
C GLN A 77 -0.91 -13.12 -20.50
N GLY A 78 -0.66 -11.84 -20.80
CA GLY A 78 -1.26 -11.18 -21.96
C GLY A 78 -0.56 -11.60 -23.25
N ASN A 79 -0.96 -12.74 -23.81
CA ASN A 79 -0.80 -13.10 -25.22
C ASN A 79 -2.17 -13.44 -25.81
#